data_AF-A0A3Q2Y8V2-F1
#
_entry.id   AF-A0A3Q2Y8V2-F1
#
_cell.length_a   1.000
_cell.length_b   1.000
_cell.length_c   1.000
_cell.angle_alpha   90.00
_cell.angle_beta   90.00
_cell.angle_gamma   90.00
#
_symmetry.space_group_name_H-M   'P 1'
#
loop_
_entity.id
_entity.type
_entity.pdbx_description
1 polymer ?
#
loop_
_entity_poly.entity_id
_entity_poly.type
_entity_poly.pdbx_seq_one_letter_code
_entity_poly.pdbx_strand_id
1 'polypeptide(L)'
;SVKKGFDFTLMVAGESGLGKSTLVNSLFLTDLYKDRRLLNAEERIIQTVEITKHTVDIEEKGVKLKLTIVDTPGFGDAVNNTECWKPVADYIDQQFEQYFRDESGLNRKNIQDNRVHCCLYFISPFGHGLRPLDVEFMKALHEKVNIVPVLAKADTLTPSEIKKKKLKIREEIELCAIKIYQFPDCDSDEDDDFKQQDYELKESIPFAVIGSNIVVEAKGKRVRGRLYPWGIVEVENSAHCDFVKLRNMLVRTHMQDLKDVTRETHYENYRAHCIQSMTRMVVKERNRNKLTRESGTDFPIPAVGDMTDSQTEKLIREKDEEVRPGDPQAESAHLLGQPPADHEQRSQQKFETECGSHAGARSHLEDEAL
;
A
#
# COMPACT_ATOMS: atom_id res chain seq x y z
N SER A 1 0.05 14.41 -12.58
CA SER A 1 0.73 13.38 -11.77
C SER A 1 1.14 12.12 -12.52
N VAL A 2 0.66 11.84 -13.74
CA VAL A 2 0.94 10.58 -14.48
C VAL A 2 2.39 10.45 -15.01
N LYS A 3 3.18 11.54 -15.02
CA LYS A 3 4.61 11.50 -15.40
C LYS A 3 5.55 11.01 -14.29
N LYS A 4 5.11 11.03 -13.03
CA LYS A 4 5.83 10.37 -11.93
C LYS A 4 5.31 8.94 -11.91
N GLY A 5 6.19 7.97 -12.16
CA GLY A 5 5.84 6.55 -12.11
C GLY A 5 5.23 6.14 -10.76
N PHE A 6 4.65 4.95 -10.71
CA PHE A 6 4.09 4.38 -9.49
C PHE A 6 5.14 3.51 -8.80
N ASP A 7 5.24 3.62 -7.48
CA ASP A 7 6.03 2.70 -6.66
C ASP A 7 5.12 1.60 -6.11
N PHE A 8 5.53 0.33 -6.22
CA PHE A 8 4.82 -0.80 -5.62
C PHE A 8 5.81 -1.75 -4.94
N THR A 9 5.69 -1.93 -3.62
CA THR A 9 6.48 -2.89 -2.87
C THR A 9 5.70 -4.18 -2.60
N LEU A 10 6.25 -5.30 -3.05
CA LEU A 10 5.74 -6.65 -2.85
C LEU A 10 6.69 -7.43 -1.96
N MET A 11 6.19 -7.92 -0.82
CA MET A 11 6.94 -8.82 0.05
C MET A 11 6.57 -10.27 -0.26
N VAL A 12 7.57 -11.15 -0.22
CA VAL A 12 7.40 -12.57 -0.45
C VAL A 12 7.91 -13.33 0.77
N ALA A 13 7.01 -14.12 1.36
CA ALA A 13 7.26 -14.90 2.58
C ALA A 13 6.78 -16.35 2.43
N GLY A 14 7.38 -17.25 3.20
CA GLY A 14 7.04 -18.67 3.23
C GLY A 14 8.28 -19.56 3.21
N GLU A 15 8.09 -20.86 3.39
CA GLU A 15 9.18 -21.82 3.57
C GLU A 15 10.17 -21.83 2.40
N SER A 16 11.43 -22.14 2.69
CA SER A 16 12.46 -22.33 1.68
C SER A 16 12.11 -23.45 0.72
N GLY A 17 12.51 -23.32 -0.54
CA GLY A 17 12.27 -24.34 -1.56
C GLY A 17 10.83 -24.44 -2.09
N LEU A 18 9.91 -23.56 -1.69
CA LEU A 18 8.54 -23.49 -2.26
C LEU A 18 8.47 -22.88 -3.68
N GLY A 19 9.58 -22.37 -4.22
CA GLY A 19 9.63 -21.79 -5.56
C GLY A 19 9.26 -20.30 -5.61
N LYS A 20 9.43 -19.58 -4.49
CA LYS A 20 9.20 -18.14 -4.35
C LYS A 20 9.88 -17.32 -5.44
N SER A 21 11.19 -17.48 -5.61
CA SER A 21 11.98 -16.78 -6.64
C SER A 21 11.55 -17.12 -8.07
N THR A 22 11.20 -18.39 -8.31
CA THR A 22 10.70 -18.84 -9.61
C THR A 22 9.35 -18.20 -9.95
N LEU A 23 8.44 -18.08 -8.97
CA LEU A 23 7.15 -17.42 -9.17
C LEU A 23 7.36 -15.93 -9.44
N VAL A 24 8.23 -15.26 -8.69
CA VAL A 24 8.56 -13.85 -8.88
C VAL A 24 9.10 -13.59 -10.29
N ASN A 25 10.07 -14.39 -10.76
CA ASN A 25 10.58 -14.27 -12.13
C ASN A 25 9.50 -14.55 -13.18
N SER A 26 8.58 -15.46 -12.87
CA SER A 26 7.45 -15.79 -13.75
C SER A 26 6.44 -14.64 -13.83
N LEU A 27 6.11 -13.98 -12.71
CA LEU A 27 5.14 -12.89 -12.62
C LEU A 27 5.57 -11.65 -13.40
N PHE A 28 6.84 -11.27 -13.24
CA PHE A 28 7.37 -10.01 -13.81
C PHE A 28 8.21 -10.21 -15.07
N LEU A 29 8.29 -11.44 -15.59
CA LEU A 29 9.08 -11.83 -16.76
C LEU A 29 10.55 -11.35 -16.69
N THR A 30 11.07 -11.12 -15.49
CA THR A 30 12.41 -10.58 -15.24
C THR A 30 13.27 -11.64 -14.56
N ASP A 31 14.51 -11.76 -15.01
CA ASP A 31 15.48 -12.67 -14.42
C ASP A 31 16.19 -11.99 -13.23
N LEU A 32 15.48 -11.86 -12.10
CA LEU A 32 15.98 -11.12 -10.94
C LEU A 32 17.04 -11.87 -10.13
N TYR A 33 17.22 -13.17 -10.39
CA TYR A 33 18.05 -14.07 -9.57
C TYR A 33 19.11 -14.82 -10.38
N LYS A 34 19.70 -14.22 -11.43
CA LYS A 34 20.71 -14.90 -12.28
C LYS A 34 21.94 -15.42 -11.49
N ASP A 35 22.31 -14.74 -10.41
CA ASP A 35 23.51 -15.05 -9.62
C ASP A 35 23.22 -15.74 -8.28
N ARG A 36 21.96 -16.15 -8.02
CA ARG A 36 21.60 -16.77 -6.73
C ARG A 36 22.16 -18.19 -6.64
N ARG A 37 23.22 -18.37 -5.83
CA ARG A 37 23.73 -19.70 -5.46
C ARG A 37 22.76 -20.36 -4.48
N LEU A 38 22.28 -21.56 -4.82
CA LEU A 38 21.58 -22.42 -3.87
C LEU A 38 22.63 -22.98 -2.90
N LEU A 39 22.64 -22.48 -1.67
CA LEU A 39 23.55 -22.92 -0.63
C LEU A 39 23.23 -24.38 -0.20
N ASN A 40 24.27 -25.10 0.21
CA ASN A 40 24.17 -26.49 0.67
C ASN A 40 23.37 -26.60 1.98
N ALA A 41 22.88 -27.78 2.33
CA ALA A 41 22.02 -28.00 3.50
C ALA A 41 22.65 -27.51 4.82
N GLU A 42 23.96 -27.62 4.96
CA GLU A 42 24.72 -27.15 6.14
C GLU A 42 24.82 -25.62 6.20
N GLU A 43 24.93 -24.95 5.05
CA GLU A 43 24.98 -23.49 4.94
C GLU A 43 23.59 -22.85 5.11
N ARG A 44 22.52 -23.58 4.79
CA ARG A 44 21.12 -23.15 5.05
C ARG A 44 20.79 -23.05 6.53
N ILE A 45 21.40 -23.89 7.37
CA ILE A 45 21.22 -23.88 8.83
C ILE A 45 21.81 -22.58 9.44
N ILE A 46 22.82 -22.01 8.81
CA ILE A 46 23.55 -20.82 9.29
C ILE A 46 22.98 -19.51 8.68
N GLN A 47 22.16 -19.62 7.64
CA GLN A 47 21.67 -18.44 6.92
C GLN A 47 20.67 -17.66 7.79
N THR A 48 21.13 -16.52 8.31
CA THR A 48 20.27 -15.52 8.94
C THR A 48 19.23 -15.02 7.94
N VAL A 49 18.02 -14.72 8.43
CA VAL A 49 16.94 -14.09 7.65
C VAL A 49 17.33 -12.64 7.34
N GLU A 50 18.27 -12.44 6.43
CA GLU A 50 18.62 -11.12 5.92
C GLU A 50 17.65 -10.76 4.79
N ILE A 51 16.92 -9.67 4.97
CA ILE A 51 15.88 -9.24 4.03
C ILE A 51 16.55 -8.60 2.82
N THR A 52 16.37 -9.22 1.64
CA THR A 52 16.95 -8.72 0.39
C THR A 52 15.90 -7.97 -0.42
N LYS A 53 16.23 -6.73 -0.85
CA LYS A 53 15.37 -5.92 -1.71
C LYS A 53 15.87 -5.95 -3.15
N HIS A 54 14.96 -6.19 -4.09
CA HIS A 54 15.23 -6.13 -5.52
C HIS A 54 14.28 -5.11 -6.16
N THR A 55 14.81 -4.05 -6.76
CA THR A 55 14.00 -3.04 -7.45
C THR A 55 14.07 -3.25 -8.94
N VAL A 56 12.91 -3.19 -9.59
CA VAL A 56 12.71 -3.45 -11.01
C VAL A 56 11.82 -2.36 -11.59
N ASP A 57 12.27 -1.73 -12.66
CA ASP A 57 11.43 -0.79 -13.41
C ASP A 57 10.71 -1.55 -14.52
N ILE A 58 9.39 -1.53 -14.47
CA ILE A 58 8.48 -2.17 -15.43
C ILE A 58 7.74 -1.06 -16.15
N GLU A 59 7.59 -1.17 -17.47
CA GLU A 59 6.79 -0.24 -18.27
C GLU A 59 5.56 -0.98 -18.81
N GLU A 60 4.37 -0.58 -18.36
CA GLU A 60 3.10 -1.17 -18.82
C GLU A 60 2.21 -0.08 -19.42
N LYS A 61 1.82 -0.26 -20.69
CA LYS A 61 0.95 0.68 -21.45
C LYS A 61 1.40 2.16 -21.39
N GLY A 62 2.71 2.41 -21.34
CA GLY A 62 3.29 3.75 -21.27
C GLY A 62 3.38 4.36 -19.86
N VAL A 63 3.01 3.60 -18.82
CA VAL A 63 3.18 3.96 -17.41
C VAL A 63 4.40 3.23 -16.85
N LYS A 64 5.31 3.97 -16.21
CA LYS A 64 6.47 3.39 -15.51
C LYS A 64 6.07 3.00 -14.10
N LEU A 65 6.23 1.72 -13.77
CA LEU A 65 6.05 1.13 -12.45
C LEU A 65 7.41 0.74 -11.89
N LYS A 66 7.79 1.30 -10.74
CA LYS A 66 8.94 0.86 -9.97
C LYS A 66 8.48 -0.17 -8.94
N LEU A 67 8.72 -1.43 -9.26
CA LEU A 67 8.41 -2.56 -8.41
C LEU A 67 9.59 -2.84 -7.47
N THR A 68 9.35 -2.88 -6.17
CA THR A 68 10.34 -3.33 -5.18
C THR A 68 9.89 -4.66 -4.60
N ILE A 69 10.69 -5.69 -4.82
CA ILE A 69 10.44 -7.04 -4.30
C ILE A 69 11.30 -7.25 -3.06
N VAL A 70 10.65 -7.59 -1.96
CA VAL A 70 11.30 -7.88 -0.69
C VAL A 70 11.24 -9.39 -0.45
N ASP A 71 12.38 -10.07 -0.61
CA ASP A 71 12.49 -11.51 -0.32
C ASP A 71 12.97 -11.72 1.13
N THR A 72 12.44 -12.77 1.75
CA THR A 72 12.77 -13.20 3.11
C THR A 72 13.42 -14.58 3.06
N PRO A 73 14.71 -14.67 2.66
CA PRO A 73 15.43 -15.94 2.63
C PRO A 73 15.55 -16.52 4.06
N GLY A 74 15.56 -17.85 4.18
CA GLY A 74 15.73 -18.53 5.49
C GLY A 74 14.47 -18.66 6.34
N PHE A 75 13.29 -18.24 5.85
CA PHE A 75 12.04 -18.46 6.57
C PHE A 75 11.74 -19.96 6.72
N GLY A 76 11.65 -20.44 7.97
CA GLY A 76 11.36 -21.84 8.30
C GLY A 76 12.53 -22.81 8.16
N ASP A 77 13.75 -22.33 7.89
CA ASP A 77 14.94 -23.18 7.72
C ASP A 77 15.65 -23.49 9.06
N ALA A 78 15.40 -22.72 10.12
CA ALA A 78 16.03 -22.92 11.41
C ALA A 78 15.40 -24.10 12.18
N VAL A 79 16.19 -24.74 13.06
CA VAL A 79 15.69 -25.81 13.95
C VAL A 79 14.69 -25.26 14.96
N ASN A 80 14.89 -24.01 15.41
CA ASN A 80 13.94 -23.30 16.26
C ASN A 80 13.34 -22.11 15.50
N ASN A 81 12.03 -22.18 15.22
CA ASN A 81 11.30 -21.18 14.46
C ASN A 81 10.30 -20.37 15.31
N THR A 82 10.45 -20.38 16.64
CA THR A 82 9.50 -19.73 17.57
C THR A 82 9.30 -18.22 17.34
N GLU A 83 10.17 -17.54 16.60
CA GLU A 83 10.07 -16.09 16.36
C GLU A 83 10.50 -15.68 14.94
N CYS A 84 10.36 -16.57 13.96
CA CYS A 84 10.81 -16.31 12.58
C CYS A 84 10.04 -15.16 11.90
N TRP A 85 8.89 -14.75 12.44
CA TRP A 85 8.09 -13.63 11.95
C TRP A 85 8.62 -12.27 12.41
N LYS A 86 9.40 -12.19 13.49
CA LYS A 86 9.87 -10.92 14.06
C LYS A 86 10.70 -10.08 13.09
N PRO A 87 11.73 -10.61 12.40
CA PRO A 87 12.52 -9.81 11.45
C PRO A 87 11.66 -9.20 10.34
N VAL A 88 10.62 -9.93 9.91
CA VAL A 88 9.69 -9.49 8.86
C VAL A 88 8.75 -8.40 9.40
N ALA A 89 8.21 -8.58 10.60
CA ALA A 89 7.35 -7.60 11.26
C ALA A 89 8.12 -6.31 11.58
N ASP A 90 9.35 -6.42 12.11
CA ASP A 90 10.23 -5.30 12.41
C ASP A 90 10.60 -4.53 11.16
N TYR A 91 10.82 -5.22 10.04
CA TYR A 91 11.09 -4.58 8.76
C TYR A 91 9.90 -3.75 8.26
N ILE A 92 8.67 -4.28 8.36
CA ILE A 92 7.45 -3.56 8.00
C ILE A 92 7.28 -2.33 8.89
N ASP A 93 7.47 -2.47 10.20
CA ASP A 93 7.40 -1.37 11.15
C ASP A 93 8.45 -0.30 10.85
N GLN A 94 9.69 -0.69 10.51
CA GLN A 94 10.73 0.25 10.09
C GLN A 94 10.35 1.01 8.81
N GLN A 95 9.66 0.37 7.85
CA GLN A 95 9.20 1.08 6.65
C GLN A 95 8.10 2.09 6.99
N PHE A 96 7.18 1.75 7.90
CA PHE A 96 6.17 2.69 8.39
C PHE A 96 6.76 3.82 9.20
N GLU A 97 7.75 3.54 10.06
CA GLU A 97 8.44 4.56 10.84
C GLU A 97 9.19 5.54 9.94
N GLN A 98 9.91 5.04 8.94
CA GLN A 98 10.63 5.86 7.97
C GLN A 98 9.67 6.79 7.23
N TYR A 99 8.55 6.25 6.74
CA TYR A 99 7.52 7.04 6.06
C TYR A 99 6.91 8.09 6.99
N PHE A 100 6.63 7.73 8.26
CA PHE A 100 6.09 8.65 9.26
C PHE A 100 7.05 9.80 9.59
N ARG A 101 8.36 9.51 9.69
CA ARG A 101 9.41 10.52 9.87
C ARG A 101 9.49 11.47 8.67
N ASP A 102 9.44 10.93 7.46
CA ASP A 102 9.50 11.71 6.22
C ASP A 102 8.24 12.58 6.03
N GLU A 103 7.07 12.09 6.42
CA GLU A 103 5.81 12.86 6.45
C GLU A 103 5.85 13.99 7.49
N SER A 104 6.36 13.70 8.69
CA SER A 104 6.50 14.66 9.78
C SER A 104 7.60 15.69 9.54
N GLY A 105 8.57 15.37 8.67
CA GLY A 105 9.68 16.23 8.31
C GLY A 105 9.29 17.47 7.49
N LEU A 106 10.29 18.33 7.25
CA LEU A 106 10.13 19.58 6.49
C LEU A 106 10.09 19.36 4.96
N ASN A 107 10.69 18.27 4.45
CA ASN A 107 10.85 18.00 3.02
C ASN A 107 9.73 17.11 2.43
N ARG A 108 8.47 17.56 2.55
CA ARG A 108 7.28 16.77 2.15
C ARG A 108 7.08 16.55 0.64
N LYS A 109 7.86 17.22 -0.23
CA LYS A 109 7.61 17.25 -1.69
C LYS A 109 8.15 16.02 -2.46
N ASN A 110 9.06 15.25 -1.87
CA ASN A 110 9.70 14.10 -2.54
C ASN A 110 9.84 12.88 -1.62
N ILE A 111 8.75 12.53 -0.94
CA ILE A 111 8.68 11.32 -0.11
C ILE A 111 8.64 10.10 -1.04
N GLN A 112 9.51 9.13 -0.81
CA GLN A 112 9.50 7.84 -1.49
C GLN A 112 8.67 6.84 -0.69
N ASP A 113 7.76 6.15 -1.37
CA ASP A 113 6.91 5.16 -0.71
C ASP A 113 7.61 3.79 -0.68
N ASN A 114 8.26 3.48 0.44
CA ASN A 114 8.91 2.19 0.68
C ASN A 114 8.05 1.22 1.51
N ARG A 115 6.78 1.56 1.77
CA ARG A 115 5.88 0.72 2.56
C ARG A 115 5.57 -0.56 1.80
N VAL A 116 5.37 -1.65 2.51
CA VAL A 116 5.00 -2.94 1.92
C VAL A 116 3.50 -2.93 1.64
N HIS A 117 3.10 -3.01 0.37
CA HIS A 117 1.68 -2.94 0.00
C HIS A 117 0.99 -4.30 0.02
N CYS A 118 1.74 -5.37 -0.26
CA CYS A 118 1.22 -6.73 -0.33
C CYS A 118 2.29 -7.72 0.13
N CYS A 119 1.87 -8.71 0.91
CA CYS A 119 2.68 -9.86 1.32
C CYS A 119 2.11 -11.14 0.71
N LEU A 120 2.84 -11.73 -0.23
CA LEU A 120 2.53 -13.05 -0.76
C LEU A 120 3.03 -14.11 0.23
N TYR A 121 2.10 -14.82 0.85
CA TYR A 121 2.41 -15.90 1.77
C TYR A 121 2.32 -17.25 1.09
N PHE A 122 3.46 -17.92 0.92
CA PHE A 122 3.55 -19.22 0.27
C PHE A 122 3.27 -20.35 1.28
N ILE A 123 2.15 -21.02 1.07
CA ILE A 123 1.73 -22.18 1.84
C ILE A 123 2.31 -23.44 1.17
N SER A 124 2.89 -24.32 1.99
CA SER A 124 3.43 -25.57 1.51
C SER A 124 2.32 -26.50 0.97
N PRO A 125 2.51 -27.11 -0.21
CA PRO A 125 1.58 -28.12 -0.71
C PRO A 125 1.69 -29.42 0.09
N PHE A 126 2.81 -29.63 0.79
CA PHE A 126 3.06 -30.81 1.61
C PHE A 126 2.41 -30.61 2.98
N GLY A 127 1.32 -31.34 3.24
CA GLY A 127 0.58 -31.27 4.50
C GLY A 127 -0.94 -31.19 4.30
N HIS A 128 -1.69 -31.40 5.39
CA HIS A 128 -3.15 -31.48 5.34
C HIS A 128 -3.86 -30.11 5.46
N GLY A 129 -3.19 -29.09 5.99
CA GLY A 129 -3.72 -27.75 6.27
C GLY A 129 -2.58 -26.73 6.46
N LEU A 130 -2.86 -25.63 7.16
CA LEU A 130 -1.89 -24.65 7.62
C LEU A 130 -1.05 -25.23 8.76
N ARG A 131 0.26 -25.01 8.72
CA ARG A 131 1.11 -25.38 9.85
C ARG A 131 0.97 -24.33 10.95
N PRO A 132 1.23 -24.70 12.22
CA PRO A 132 1.24 -23.74 13.33
C PRO A 132 2.15 -22.54 13.06
N LEU A 133 3.29 -22.76 12.38
CA LEU A 133 4.20 -21.73 11.92
C LEU A 133 3.53 -20.71 10.98
N ASP A 134 2.72 -21.22 10.04
CA ASP A 134 2.01 -20.39 9.07
C ASP A 134 0.94 -19.53 9.78
N VAL A 135 0.23 -20.13 10.73
CA VAL A 135 -0.79 -19.46 11.55
C VAL A 135 -0.17 -18.34 12.40
N GLU A 136 0.93 -18.61 13.08
CA GLU A 136 1.60 -17.62 13.92
C GLU A 136 2.12 -16.44 13.09
N PHE A 137 2.76 -16.72 11.95
CA PHE A 137 3.22 -15.69 11.03
C PHE A 137 2.07 -14.81 10.52
N MET A 138 0.99 -15.44 10.03
CA MET A 138 -0.16 -14.68 9.51
C MET A 138 -0.87 -13.87 10.60
N LYS A 139 -0.99 -14.41 11.82
CA LYS A 139 -1.52 -13.66 12.97
C LYS A 139 -0.64 -12.49 13.41
N ALA A 140 0.68 -12.57 13.21
CA ALA A 140 1.55 -11.45 13.54
C ALA A 140 1.51 -10.33 12.48
N LEU A 141 1.26 -10.69 11.21
CA LEU A 141 1.34 -9.75 10.08
C LEU A 141 -0.01 -9.19 9.60
N HIS A 142 -1.14 -9.87 9.88
CA HIS A 142 -2.45 -9.49 9.32
C HIS A 142 -2.93 -8.06 9.69
N GLU A 143 -2.45 -7.48 10.78
CA GLU A 143 -2.79 -6.09 11.15
C GLU A 143 -1.93 -5.05 10.43
N LYS A 144 -0.78 -5.46 9.88
CA LYS A 144 0.25 -4.56 9.35
C LYS A 144 0.33 -4.56 7.83
N VAL A 145 -0.04 -5.66 7.18
CA VAL A 145 0.10 -5.80 5.72
C VAL A 145 -1.04 -6.63 5.13
N ASN A 146 -1.38 -6.35 3.88
CA ASN A 146 -2.29 -7.15 3.09
C ASN A 146 -1.67 -8.52 2.79
N ILE A 147 -2.17 -9.57 3.43
CA ILE A 147 -1.70 -10.94 3.20
C ILE A 147 -2.52 -11.58 2.09
N VAL A 148 -1.82 -12.06 1.05
CA VAL A 148 -2.40 -12.87 -0.02
C VAL A 148 -1.84 -14.29 0.08
N PRO A 149 -2.65 -15.27 0.51
CA PRO A 149 -2.20 -16.64 0.66
C PRO A 149 -2.13 -17.35 -0.71
N VAL A 150 -1.00 -18.00 -0.98
CA VAL A 150 -0.69 -18.67 -2.24
C VAL A 150 -0.26 -20.10 -1.95
N LEU A 151 -0.94 -21.07 -2.57
CA LEU A 151 -0.54 -22.47 -2.51
C LEU A 151 0.56 -22.75 -3.53
N ALA A 152 1.75 -23.06 -3.03
CA ALA A 152 2.94 -23.26 -3.84
C ALA A 152 2.96 -24.65 -4.51
N LYS A 153 3.66 -24.77 -5.65
CA LYS A 153 3.84 -26.03 -6.42
C LYS A 153 2.54 -26.84 -6.55
N ALA A 154 1.49 -26.18 -7.03
CA ALA A 154 0.16 -26.79 -7.18
C ALA A 154 0.16 -28.03 -8.11
N ASP A 155 1.18 -28.18 -8.97
CA ASP A 155 1.38 -29.36 -9.82
C ASP A 155 1.67 -30.66 -9.06
N THR A 156 1.93 -30.58 -7.76
CA THR A 156 2.10 -31.76 -6.90
C THR A 156 0.77 -32.35 -6.42
N LEU A 157 -0.34 -31.65 -6.62
CA LEU A 157 -1.66 -32.02 -6.10
C LEU A 157 -2.63 -32.24 -7.25
N THR A 158 -3.53 -33.21 -7.09
CA THR A 158 -4.64 -33.39 -8.02
C THR A 158 -5.70 -32.30 -7.86
N PRO A 159 -6.53 -32.01 -8.87
CA PRO A 159 -7.59 -30.99 -8.76
C PRO A 159 -8.55 -31.23 -7.59
N SER A 160 -8.84 -32.50 -7.27
CA SER A 160 -9.68 -32.88 -6.12
C SER A 160 -9.01 -32.59 -4.78
N GLU A 161 -7.70 -32.81 -4.67
CA GLU A 161 -6.92 -32.48 -3.48
C GLU A 161 -6.76 -30.99 -3.29
N ILE A 162 -6.53 -30.23 -4.37
CA ILE A 162 -6.48 -28.77 -4.32
C ILE A 162 -7.79 -28.22 -3.75
N LYS A 163 -8.95 -28.67 -4.25
CA LYS A 163 -10.26 -28.22 -3.73
C LYS A 163 -10.41 -28.51 -2.24
N LYS A 164 -10.10 -29.73 -1.79
CA LYS A 164 -10.14 -30.11 -0.37
C LYS A 164 -9.18 -29.27 0.48
N LYS A 165 -7.98 -29.01 -0.02
CA LYS A 165 -6.96 -28.22 0.69
C LYS A 165 -7.31 -26.74 0.77
N LYS A 166 -7.85 -26.16 -0.30
CA LYS A 166 -8.37 -24.78 -0.30
C LYS A 166 -9.47 -24.62 0.76
N LEU A 167 -10.42 -25.55 0.81
CA LEU A 167 -11.50 -25.50 1.81
C LEU A 167 -10.95 -25.53 3.24
N LYS A 168 -10.06 -26.49 3.55
CA LYS A 168 -9.43 -26.59 4.88
C LYS A 168 -8.65 -25.34 5.26
N ILE A 169 -7.88 -24.76 4.33
CA ILE A 169 -7.12 -23.54 4.59
C ILE A 169 -8.08 -22.37 4.91
N ARG A 170 -9.20 -22.25 4.20
CA ARG A 170 -10.20 -21.20 4.50
C ARG A 170 -10.84 -21.40 5.88
N GLU A 171 -11.25 -22.62 6.21
CA GLU A 171 -11.80 -22.97 7.53
C GLU A 171 -10.81 -22.62 8.66
N GLU A 172 -9.53 -22.93 8.49
CA GLU A 172 -8.50 -22.65 9.48
C GLU A 172 -8.18 -21.15 9.60
N ILE A 173 -8.21 -20.39 8.50
CA ILE A 173 -8.06 -18.93 8.50
C ILE A 173 -9.20 -18.27 9.29
N GLU A 174 -10.45 -18.71 9.05
CA GLU A 174 -11.63 -18.22 9.75
C GLU A 174 -11.58 -18.57 11.24
N LEU A 175 -11.25 -19.82 11.58
CA LEU A 175 -11.14 -20.27 12.96
C LEU A 175 -10.06 -19.51 13.74
N CYS A 176 -8.97 -19.15 13.06
CA CYS A 176 -7.89 -18.37 13.63
C CYS A 176 -8.14 -16.86 13.63
N ALA A 177 -9.26 -16.40 13.06
CA ALA A 177 -9.61 -14.99 12.86
C ALA A 177 -8.50 -14.18 12.17
N ILE A 178 -7.81 -14.80 11.19
CA ILE A 178 -6.76 -14.14 10.41
C ILE A 178 -7.43 -13.26 9.35
N LYS A 179 -7.00 -12.00 9.28
CA LYS A 179 -7.51 -11.03 8.30
C LYS A 179 -6.63 -11.08 7.07
N ILE A 180 -7.06 -11.84 6.07
CA ILE A 180 -6.42 -11.82 4.75
C ILE A 180 -6.96 -10.64 3.94
N TYR A 181 -6.25 -10.28 2.87
CA TYR A 181 -6.76 -9.28 1.93
C TYR A 181 -8.10 -9.75 1.36
N GLN A 182 -9.13 -8.93 1.55
CA GLN A 182 -10.44 -9.13 0.97
C GLN A 182 -10.56 -8.20 -0.23
N PHE A 183 -10.97 -8.77 -1.36
CA PHE A 183 -11.31 -7.98 -2.52
C PHE A 183 -12.44 -7.02 -2.20
N PRO A 184 -12.38 -5.76 -2.69
CA PRO A 184 -13.50 -4.83 -2.61
C PRO A 184 -14.80 -5.49 -3.07
N ASP A 185 -15.92 -5.03 -2.53
CA ASP A 185 -17.22 -5.42 -3.05
C ASP A 185 -17.47 -4.64 -4.34
N CYS A 186 -17.84 -5.35 -5.40
CA CYS A 186 -18.14 -4.72 -6.69
C CYS A 186 -19.34 -3.78 -6.51
N ASP A 187 -19.28 -2.61 -7.12
CA ASP A 187 -20.40 -1.68 -7.11
C ASP A 187 -21.61 -2.31 -7.83
N SER A 188 -22.82 -2.00 -7.36
CA SER A 188 -24.06 -2.55 -7.91
C SER A 188 -24.25 -2.26 -9.41
N ASP A 189 -23.58 -1.22 -9.89
CA ASP A 189 -23.75 -0.66 -11.22
C ASP A 189 -22.75 -1.27 -12.24
N GLU A 190 -21.84 -2.14 -11.79
CA GLU A 190 -20.89 -2.81 -12.69
C GLU A 190 -21.51 -3.99 -13.45
N ASP A 191 -20.92 -4.29 -14.61
CA ASP A 191 -21.38 -5.35 -15.51
C ASP A 191 -21.40 -6.72 -14.82
N ASP A 192 -22.41 -7.54 -15.14
CA ASP A 192 -22.55 -8.89 -14.56
C ASP A 192 -21.33 -9.78 -14.85
N ASP A 193 -20.66 -9.59 -16.00
CA ASP A 193 -19.42 -10.29 -16.35
C ASP A 193 -18.26 -9.91 -15.42
N PHE A 194 -18.17 -8.65 -14.98
CA PHE A 194 -17.13 -8.20 -14.05
C PHE A 194 -17.39 -8.74 -12.64
N LYS A 195 -18.65 -8.68 -12.18
CA LYS A 195 -19.08 -9.29 -10.92
C LYS A 195 -18.78 -10.78 -10.87
N GLN A 196 -18.97 -11.49 -11.98
CA GLN A 196 -18.65 -12.92 -12.06
C GLN A 196 -17.14 -13.17 -11.97
N GLN A 197 -16.31 -12.36 -12.64
CA GLN A 197 -14.85 -12.47 -12.54
C GLN A 197 -14.35 -12.23 -11.12
N ASP A 198 -14.88 -11.24 -10.42
CA ASP A 198 -14.50 -10.95 -9.03
C ASP A 198 -14.96 -12.03 -8.06
N TYR A 199 -16.15 -12.60 -8.27
CA TYR A 199 -16.60 -13.76 -7.50
C TYR A 199 -15.67 -14.96 -7.71
N GLU A 200 -15.28 -15.25 -8.95
CA GLU A 200 -14.32 -16.32 -9.26
C GLU A 200 -12.94 -16.08 -8.64
N LEU A 201 -12.49 -14.82 -8.58
CA LEU A 201 -11.24 -14.44 -7.91
C LEU A 201 -11.33 -14.67 -6.39
N LYS A 202 -12.43 -14.22 -5.75
CA LYS A 202 -12.72 -14.44 -4.33
C LYS A 202 -12.72 -15.94 -4.00
N GLU A 203 -13.38 -16.78 -4.80
CA GLU A 203 -13.45 -18.23 -4.58
C GLU A 203 -12.10 -18.94 -4.82
N SER A 204 -11.26 -18.37 -5.69
CA SER A 204 -9.96 -18.91 -6.05
C SER A 204 -8.91 -18.77 -4.94
N ILE A 205 -9.15 -17.98 -3.89
CA ILE A 205 -8.27 -17.86 -2.72
C ILE A 205 -8.37 -19.13 -1.85
N PRO A 206 -7.22 -19.71 -1.42
CA PRO A 206 -5.84 -19.35 -1.77
C PRO A 206 -5.46 -19.77 -3.21
N PHE A 207 -4.71 -18.91 -3.91
CA PHE A 207 -4.34 -19.14 -5.31
C PHE A 207 -3.41 -20.34 -5.46
N ALA A 208 -3.78 -21.33 -6.28
CA ALA A 208 -2.94 -22.49 -6.55
C ALA A 208 -2.03 -22.19 -7.74
N VAL A 209 -0.74 -21.97 -7.48
CA VAL A 209 0.20 -21.48 -8.50
C VAL A 209 1.34 -22.43 -8.80
N ILE A 210 1.85 -22.29 -10.02
CA ILE A 210 3.01 -23.00 -10.53
C ILE A 210 3.94 -21.96 -11.14
N GLY A 211 5.21 -21.96 -10.75
CA GLY A 211 6.24 -21.14 -11.37
C GLY A 211 7.10 -21.97 -12.31
N SER A 212 7.49 -21.42 -13.46
CA SER A 212 8.49 -22.04 -14.33
C SER A 212 9.33 -20.99 -15.05
N ASN A 213 10.65 -21.20 -15.05
CA ASN A 213 11.60 -20.42 -15.83
C ASN A 213 11.88 -21.08 -17.20
N ILE A 214 11.37 -22.28 -17.44
CA ILE A 214 11.62 -23.06 -18.66
C ILE A 214 10.49 -22.78 -19.66
N VAL A 215 10.87 -22.46 -20.89
CA VAL A 215 9.96 -22.37 -22.02
C VAL A 215 9.94 -23.72 -22.73
N VAL A 216 8.76 -24.32 -22.82
CA VAL A 216 8.51 -25.60 -23.48
C VAL A 216 7.61 -25.39 -24.68
N GLU A 217 7.71 -26.27 -25.67
CA GLU A 217 6.82 -26.23 -26.83
C GLU A 217 5.64 -27.16 -26.58
N ALA A 218 4.44 -26.59 -26.49
CA ALA A 218 3.20 -27.33 -26.35
C ALA A 218 2.26 -26.94 -27.50
N LYS A 219 1.78 -27.93 -28.26
CA LYS A 219 0.83 -27.74 -29.38
C LYS A 219 1.29 -26.68 -30.40
N GLY A 220 2.60 -26.62 -30.70
CA GLY A 220 3.20 -25.67 -31.64
C GLY A 220 3.33 -24.22 -31.11
N LYS A 221 3.04 -23.98 -29.82
CA LYS A 221 3.26 -22.69 -29.15
C LYS A 221 4.35 -22.84 -28.10
N ARG A 222 5.23 -21.85 -28.04
CA ARG A 222 6.24 -21.72 -26.97
C ARG A 222 5.56 -21.14 -25.74
N VAL A 223 5.38 -21.96 -24.71
CA VAL A 223 4.70 -21.59 -23.46
C VAL A 223 5.61 -21.88 -22.28
N ARG A 224 5.47 -21.11 -21.20
CA ARG A 224 6.20 -21.41 -19.97
C ARG A 224 5.54 -22.57 -19.27
N GLY A 225 6.32 -23.57 -18.91
CA GLY A 225 5.78 -24.80 -18.35
C GLY A 225 6.83 -25.69 -17.71
N ARG A 226 6.37 -26.68 -16.97
CA ARG A 226 7.21 -27.73 -16.38
C ARG A 226 7.00 -29.02 -17.16
N LEU A 227 8.10 -29.63 -17.60
CA LEU A 227 8.08 -30.90 -18.32
C LEU A 227 8.23 -32.05 -17.31
N TYR A 228 7.30 -32.99 -17.37
CA TYR A 228 7.34 -34.26 -16.66
C TYR A 228 7.33 -35.42 -17.65
N PRO A 229 7.79 -36.62 -17.26
CA PRO A 229 7.73 -37.81 -18.12
C PRO A 229 6.32 -38.14 -18.62
N TRP A 230 5.28 -37.78 -17.85
CA TRP A 230 3.87 -38.04 -18.16
C TRP A 230 3.15 -36.87 -18.84
N GLY A 231 3.79 -35.70 -19.01
CA GLY A 231 3.14 -34.55 -19.65
C GLY A 231 3.77 -33.21 -19.33
N ILE A 232 3.17 -32.16 -19.91
CA ILE A 232 3.62 -30.78 -19.77
C ILE A 232 2.58 -30.00 -18.98
N VAL A 233 3.03 -29.30 -17.93
CA VAL A 233 2.19 -28.41 -17.15
C VAL A 233 2.48 -26.97 -17.54
N GLU A 234 1.55 -26.37 -18.29
CA GLU A 234 1.58 -24.97 -18.71
C GLU A 234 1.24 -24.02 -17.54
N VAL A 235 2.06 -23.00 -17.31
CA VAL A 235 1.88 -22.02 -16.23
C VAL A 235 0.81 -20.98 -16.56
N GLU A 236 0.67 -20.60 -17.82
CA GLU A 236 -0.32 -19.58 -18.23
C GLU A 236 -1.70 -20.18 -18.52
N ASN A 237 -1.89 -21.48 -18.31
CA ASN A 237 -3.14 -22.16 -18.58
C ASN A 237 -4.02 -22.18 -17.33
N SER A 238 -5.20 -21.55 -17.41
CA SER A 238 -6.17 -21.46 -16.30
C SER A 238 -6.73 -22.81 -15.86
N ALA A 239 -6.69 -23.83 -16.73
CA ALA A 239 -7.10 -25.18 -16.37
C ALA A 239 -6.05 -25.91 -15.51
N HIS A 240 -4.79 -25.48 -15.55
CA HIS A 240 -3.70 -26.10 -14.79
C HIS A 240 -3.40 -25.36 -13.49
N CYS A 241 -3.46 -24.03 -13.49
CA CYS A 241 -3.21 -23.24 -12.29
C CYS A 241 -3.85 -21.85 -12.33
N ASP A 242 -3.99 -21.25 -11.15
CA ASP A 242 -4.53 -19.91 -10.96
C ASP A 242 -3.46 -18.81 -11.14
N PHE A 243 -2.34 -19.10 -11.81
CA PHE A 243 -1.24 -18.15 -11.99
C PHE A 243 -1.69 -16.88 -12.73
N VAL A 244 -2.50 -17.03 -13.79
CA VAL A 244 -3.01 -15.89 -14.56
C VAL A 244 -3.92 -15.01 -13.69
N LYS A 245 -4.73 -15.62 -12.82
CA LYS A 245 -5.60 -14.90 -11.87
C LYS A 245 -4.77 -14.10 -10.88
N LEU A 246 -3.74 -14.72 -10.28
CA LEU A 246 -2.82 -14.03 -9.37
C LEU A 246 -2.10 -12.87 -10.07
N ARG A 247 -1.59 -13.08 -11.30
CA ARG A 247 -0.91 -12.04 -12.07
C ARG A 247 -1.85 -10.87 -12.38
N ASN A 248 -3.07 -11.15 -12.86
CA ASN A 248 -4.05 -10.11 -13.17
C ASN A 248 -4.42 -9.31 -11.93
N MET A 249 -4.63 -9.99 -10.79
CA MET A 249 -4.91 -9.35 -9.51
C MET A 249 -3.79 -8.39 -9.08
N LEU A 250 -2.53 -8.87 -9.06
CA LEU A 250 -1.40 -8.09 -8.55
C LEU A 250 -0.95 -6.96 -9.48
N VAL A 251 -1.05 -7.16 -10.80
CA VAL A 251 -0.44 -6.26 -11.79
C VAL A 251 -1.48 -5.34 -12.44
N ARG A 252 -2.71 -5.82 -12.67
CA ARG A 252 -3.68 -5.11 -13.51
C ARG A 252 -4.82 -4.45 -12.75
N THR A 253 -5.47 -5.18 -11.84
CA THR A 253 -6.75 -4.74 -11.27
C THR A 253 -6.61 -4.19 -9.86
N HIS A 254 -5.95 -4.91 -8.95
CA HIS A 254 -6.02 -4.61 -7.51
C HIS A 254 -4.76 -3.95 -6.93
N MET A 255 -3.79 -3.58 -7.78
CA MET A 255 -2.56 -2.93 -7.31
C MET A 255 -2.85 -1.62 -6.57
N GLN A 256 -3.72 -0.78 -7.13
CA GLN A 256 -4.06 0.52 -6.54
C GLN A 256 -4.84 0.33 -5.23
N ASP A 257 -5.81 -0.58 -5.22
CA ASP A 257 -6.57 -0.92 -4.02
C ASP A 257 -5.68 -1.44 -2.88
N LEU A 258 -4.73 -2.34 -3.17
CA LEU A 258 -3.75 -2.80 -2.18
C LEU A 258 -2.96 -1.64 -1.56
N LYS A 259 -2.62 -0.63 -2.37
CA LYS A 259 -1.95 0.58 -1.86
C LYS A 259 -2.87 1.44 -0.99
N ASP A 260 -4.12 1.59 -1.40
CA ASP A 260 -5.11 2.39 -0.68
C ASP A 260 -5.46 1.74 0.66
N VAL A 261 -5.68 0.43 0.72
CA VAL A 261 -5.85 -0.31 1.97
C VAL A 261 -4.60 -0.20 2.86
N THR A 262 -3.40 -0.28 2.29
CA THR A 262 -2.15 -0.08 3.05
C THR A 262 -2.08 1.31 3.66
N ARG A 263 -2.51 2.33 2.92
CA ARG A 263 -2.49 3.72 3.39
C ARG A 263 -3.57 3.98 4.43
N GLU A 264 -4.82 3.64 4.15
CA GLU A 264 -5.99 4.03 4.93
C GLU A 264 -6.23 3.15 6.14
N THR A 265 -5.84 1.87 6.06
CA THR A 265 -6.01 0.92 7.16
C THR A 265 -4.70 0.72 7.90
N HIS A 266 -3.71 0.08 7.26
CA HIS A 266 -2.50 -0.36 7.97
C HIS A 266 -1.65 0.82 8.48
N TYR A 267 -1.36 1.78 7.61
CA TYR A 267 -0.55 2.94 7.95
C TYR A 267 -1.26 3.89 8.93
N GLU A 268 -2.55 4.20 8.72
CA GLU A 268 -3.28 5.06 9.68
C GLU A 268 -3.43 4.40 11.06
N ASN A 269 -3.62 3.08 11.13
CA ASN A 269 -3.61 2.36 12.42
C ASN A 269 -2.27 2.52 13.13
N TYR A 270 -1.15 2.32 12.41
CA TYR A 270 0.19 2.53 12.95
C TYR A 270 0.40 3.98 13.39
N ARG A 271 0.02 4.94 12.53
CA ARG A 271 0.14 6.39 12.78
C ARG A 271 -0.68 6.81 14.00
N ALA A 272 -1.92 6.35 14.13
CA ALA A 272 -2.76 6.60 15.29
C ALA A 272 -2.11 6.06 16.56
N HIS A 273 -1.56 4.84 16.53
CA HIS A 273 -0.84 4.26 17.66
C HIS A 273 0.42 5.07 18.04
N CYS A 274 1.22 5.50 17.07
CA CYS A 274 2.40 6.33 17.31
C CYS A 274 2.05 7.70 17.90
N ILE A 275 1.04 8.39 17.35
CA ILE A 275 0.57 9.68 17.87
C ILE A 275 0.03 9.53 19.29
N GLN A 276 -0.73 8.48 19.58
CA GLN A 276 -1.20 8.20 20.93
C GLN A 276 -0.05 7.95 21.90
N SER A 277 0.97 7.18 21.48
CA SER A 277 2.17 6.92 22.28
C SER A 277 2.94 8.20 22.58
N MET A 278 3.19 9.05 21.56
CA MET A 278 3.83 10.35 21.73
C MET A 278 3.03 11.26 22.66
N THR A 279 1.71 11.33 22.50
CA THR A 279 0.82 12.11 23.37
C THR A 279 0.91 11.63 24.82
N ARG A 280 0.92 10.31 25.05
CA ARG A 280 1.10 9.73 26.39
C ARG A 280 2.47 10.06 26.98
N MET A 281 3.54 10.06 26.18
CA MET A 281 4.87 10.46 26.64
C MET A 281 4.92 11.94 27.03
N VAL A 282 4.39 12.84 26.19
CA VAL A 282 4.33 14.28 26.50
C VAL A 282 3.50 14.56 27.75
N VAL A 283 2.38 13.85 27.95
CA VAL A 283 1.56 13.97 29.16
C VAL A 283 2.30 13.43 30.39
N LYS A 284 2.98 12.28 30.29
CA LYS A 284 3.82 11.74 31.38
C LYS A 284 4.96 12.69 31.73
N GLU A 285 5.61 13.30 30.75
CA GLU A 285 6.69 14.25 30.95
C GLU A 285 6.20 15.55 31.58
N ARG A 286 5.03 16.07 31.15
CA ARG A 286 4.36 17.20 31.82
C ARG A 286 3.98 16.88 33.27
N ASN A 287 3.50 15.66 33.55
CA ASN A 287 3.17 15.25 34.91
C ASN A 287 4.43 15.05 35.77
N ARG A 288 5.51 14.49 35.20
CA ARG A 288 6.80 14.36 35.88
C ARG A 288 7.41 15.72 36.22
N ASN A 289 7.29 16.70 35.32
CA ASN A 289 7.74 18.07 35.56
C ASN A 289 6.89 18.82 36.62
N LYS A 290 5.61 18.44 36.79
CA LYS A 290 4.78 18.90 37.91
C LYS A 290 5.23 18.30 39.25
N LEU A 291 5.51 16.99 39.29
CA LEU A 291 6.01 16.31 40.49
C LEU A 291 7.41 16.80 40.93
N THR A 292 8.30 17.14 40.00
CA THR A 292 9.61 17.73 40.34
C THR A 292 9.50 19.14 40.90
N ARG A 293 8.40 19.86 40.64
CA ARG A 293 8.15 21.19 41.21
C ARG A 293 7.56 21.12 42.64
N GLU A 294 7.08 19.95 43.05
CA GLU A 294 6.52 19.72 44.40
C GLU A 294 7.47 18.95 45.33
N SER A 295 8.62 18.46 44.83
CA SER A 295 9.54 17.59 45.60
C SER A 295 10.87 18.27 45.99
N GLY A 296 10.92 19.59 46.09
CA GLY A 296 12.05 20.33 46.65
C GLY A 296 11.79 20.65 48.13
N THR A 297 12.26 19.79 49.04
CA THR A 297 12.21 19.96 50.49
C THR A 297 13.12 21.11 50.99
N ASP A 298 12.57 21.91 51.91
CA ASP A 298 13.19 22.56 53.07
C ASP A 298 14.65 23.04 52.97
N PHE A 299 14.80 24.36 52.75
CA PHE A 299 15.84 25.18 53.40
C PHE A 299 15.25 26.57 53.70
N PRO A 300 15.36 27.11 54.92
CA PRO A 300 14.75 28.39 55.28
C PRO A 300 15.65 29.54 54.81
N ILE A 301 15.11 30.41 53.94
CA ILE A 301 15.68 31.71 53.60
C ILE A 301 14.66 32.79 54.00
N PRO A 302 15.07 33.93 54.58
CA PRO A 302 14.18 34.83 55.31
C PRO A 302 13.16 35.51 54.40
N ALA A 303 11.98 35.72 54.97
CA ALA A 303 10.84 36.40 54.37
C ALA A 303 11.22 37.75 53.73
N VAL A 304 10.93 37.91 52.44
CA VAL A 304 10.78 39.21 51.80
C VAL A 304 9.52 39.18 50.94
N GLY A 305 8.49 39.85 51.47
CA GLY A 305 7.45 40.61 50.77
C GLY A 305 6.90 40.06 49.46
N ASP A 306 5.72 39.45 49.57
CA ASP A 306 4.72 39.26 48.54
C ASP A 306 4.33 40.61 47.90
N MET A 307 4.97 40.98 46.78
CA MET A 307 4.58 42.11 45.93
C MET A 307 5.07 41.84 44.51
N THR A 308 4.17 41.49 43.56
CA THR A 308 4.11 41.98 42.16
C THR A 308 3.24 41.11 41.21
N ASP A 309 2.06 40.62 41.63
CA ASP A 309 1.08 40.07 40.66
C ASP A 309 0.03 41.10 40.21
N SER A 310 -0.22 42.15 41.01
CA SER A 310 -1.27 43.16 40.68
C SER A 310 -0.86 44.18 39.61
N GLN A 311 0.44 44.41 39.40
CA GLN A 311 0.92 45.36 38.37
C GLN A 311 0.98 44.73 36.98
N THR A 312 1.31 43.44 36.92
CA THR A 312 1.42 42.69 35.65
C THR A 312 0.05 42.47 35.02
N GLU A 313 -1.01 42.20 35.81
CA GLU A 313 -2.39 42.10 35.29
C GLU A 313 -2.97 43.45 34.81
N LYS A 314 -2.58 44.58 35.42
CA LYS A 314 -3.04 45.91 34.98
C LYS A 314 -2.44 46.30 33.63
N LEU A 315 -1.17 45.99 33.41
CA LEU A 315 -0.47 46.27 32.15
C LEU A 315 -0.98 45.40 30.97
N ILE A 316 -1.50 44.21 31.25
CA ILE A 316 -2.11 43.33 30.24
C ILE A 316 -3.50 43.85 29.85
N ARG A 317 -4.29 44.37 30.80
CA ARG A 317 -5.61 44.95 30.52
C ARG A 317 -5.57 46.26 29.73
N GLU A 318 -4.64 47.17 30.04
CA GLU A 318 -4.50 48.42 29.28
C GLU A 318 -4.10 48.16 27.82
N LYS A 319 -3.28 47.14 27.57
CA LYS A 319 -2.81 46.81 26.22
C LYS A 319 -3.85 46.10 25.35
N ASP A 320 -4.78 45.36 25.95
CA ASP A 320 -5.92 44.75 25.25
C ASP A 320 -7.07 45.74 24.97
N GLU A 321 -7.11 46.88 25.68
CA GLU A 321 -8.04 47.99 25.40
C GLU A 321 -7.59 48.89 24.25
N GLU A 322 -6.29 48.98 23.97
CA GLU A 322 -5.73 49.80 22.88
C GLU A 322 -5.83 49.15 21.49
N VAL A 323 -6.16 47.85 21.39
CA VAL A 323 -6.10 47.06 20.14
C VAL A 323 -7.48 46.74 19.54
N ARG A 324 -8.57 47.39 19.97
CA ARG A 324 -9.87 47.30 19.27
C ARG A 324 -10.04 48.45 18.25
N PRO A 325 -10.18 48.17 16.94
CA PRO A 325 -10.56 49.19 15.98
C PRO A 325 -12.01 49.62 16.27
N GLY A 326 -12.23 50.91 16.47
CA GLY A 326 -13.56 51.46 16.75
C GLY A 326 -14.49 51.40 15.54
N ASP A 327 -15.69 50.88 15.74
CA ASP A 327 -16.84 51.07 14.84
C ASP A 327 -17.49 52.44 15.12
N PRO A 328 -17.76 53.27 14.11
CA PRO A 328 -18.49 54.52 14.28
C PRO A 328 -20.01 54.28 14.16
N GLN A 329 -20.78 54.56 15.21
CA GLN A 329 -22.24 54.60 15.14
C GLN A 329 -22.77 56.01 14.86
N ALA A 330 -23.44 56.10 13.70
CA ALA A 330 -24.74 56.73 13.45
C ALA A 330 -24.98 58.20 13.85
N GLU A 331 -25.20 59.04 12.83
CA GLU A 331 -26.28 60.03 12.84
C GLU A 331 -26.81 60.27 11.42
N SER A 332 -28.12 60.50 11.35
CA SER A 332 -29.00 60.34 10.19
C SER A 332 -29.39 61.65 9.50
N ALA A 333 -29.66 61.54 8.19
CA ALA A 333 -30.58 62.32 7.35
C ALA A 333 -30.26 63.79 6.98
N HIS A 334 -30.03 64.06 5.68
CA HIS A 334 -30.99 64.79 4.81
C HIS A 334 -30.55 64.84 3.33
N LEU A 335 -31.56 65.06 2.49
CA LEU A 335 -31.70 65.00 1.03
C LEU A 335 -30.77 65.81 0.08
N LEU A 336 -30.71 65.28 -1.16
CA LEU A 336 -30.69 65.95 -2.49
C LEU A 336 -29.42 66.64 -3.02
N GLY A 337 -28.94 66.16 -4.19
CA GLY A 337 -28.12 66.91 -5.14
C GLY A 337 -27.31 66.04 -6.11
N GLN A 338 -27.72 65.97 -7.39
CA GLN A 338 -26.98 65.38 -8.53
C GLN A 338 -25.78 66.29 -8.98
N PRO A 339 -25.09 66.01 -10.11
CA PRO A 339 -23.86 65.22 -10.28
C PRO A 339 -22.66 66.11 -10.71
N PRO A 340 -21.43 65.57 -10.91
CA PRO A 340 -20.97 65.17 -12.27
C PRO A 340 -20.05 63.91 -12.27
N ALA A 341 -20.13 63.01 -13.26
CA ALA A 341 -19.47 62.96 -14.57
C ALA A 341 -18.06 62.29 -14.60
N ASP A 342 -18.06 61.16 -15.31
CA ASP A 342 -17.06 60.67 -16.28
C ASP A 342 -15.93 59.68 -15.93
N HIS A 343 -15.90 58.70 -16.84
CA HIS A 343 -14.92 57.69 -17.25
C HIS A 343 -14.70 56.45 -16.37
N GLU A 344 -14.72 55.20 -16.86
CA GLU A 344 -15.09 54.57 -18.13
C GLU A 344 -14.86 53.05 -17.92
N GLN A 345 -15.90 52.25 -17.70
CA GLN A 345 -15.82 50.80 -17.91
C GLN A 345 -17.18 50.26 -18.38
N ARG A 346 -17.29 50.02 -19.69
CA ARG A 346 -18.37 49.24 -20.30
C ARG A 346 -17.76 48.41 -21.41
N SER A 347 -17.73 47.09 -21.24
CA SER A 347 -17.63 46.11 -22.34
C SER A 347 -17.98 44.71 -21.84
N GLN A 348 -19.25 44.51 -21.49
CA GLN A 348 -19.93 43.24 -21.71
C GLN A 348 -21.10 43.54 -22.64
N GLN A 349 -20.91 43.28 -23.94
CA GLN A 349 -21.99 43.05 -24.89
C GLN A 349 -21.40 42.36 -26.13
N LYS A 350 -22.17 41.40 -26.68
CA LYS A 350 -22.11 40.77 -28.02
C LYS A 350 -21.82 39.26 -28.05
N PHE A 351 -22.81 38.50 -27.60
CA PHE A 351 -23.52 37.50 -28.41
C PHE A 351 -24.75 38.25 -28.97
N GLU A 352 -25.24 38.22 -30.20
CA GLU A 352 -25.05 37.44 -31.43
C GLU A 352 -25.25 38.43 -32.61
N THR A 353 -24.82 38.07 -33.82
CA THR A 353 -25.55 38.13 -35.12
C THR A 353 -24.53 38.16 -36.27
N GLU A 354 -24.91 37.49 -37.37
CA GLU A 354 -24.36 37.53 -38.73
C GLU A 354 -23.48 36.34 -39.17
N CYS A 355 -24.21 35.28 -39.55
CA CYS A 355 -24.03 34.60 -40.83
C CYS A 355 -23.83 35.59 -41.99
N GLY A 356 -22.93 35.27 -42.93
CA GLY A 356 -23.08 35.76 -44.31
C GLY A 356 -21.82 35.90 -45.15
N SER A 357 -21.52 34.85 -45.91
CA SER A 357 -20.90 34.88 -47.25
C SER A 357 -19.45 35.35 -47.43
N HIS A 358 -18.59 34.43 -47.90
CA HIS A 358 -18.17 34.49 -49.31
C HIS A 358 -17.68 33.13 -49.83
N ALA A 359 -18.21 32.78 -51.00
CA ALA A 359 -17.94 31.60 -51.78
C ALA A 359 -16.62 31.68 -52.58
N GLY A 360 -16.08 30.51 -52.95
CA GLY A 360 -15.42 30.35 -54.26
C GLY A 360 -14.13 29.54 -54.31
N ALA A 361 -14.19 28.44 -55.09
CA ALA A 361 -13.09 27.64 -55.68
C ALA A 361 -12.30 26.72 -54.70
N ARG A 362 -12.00 25.45 -54.97
CA ARG A 362 -11.91 24.62 -56.19
C ARG A 362 -11.85 23.14 -55.70
N SER A 363 -12.74 22.26 -56.15
CA SER A 363 -12.52 21.19 -57.15
C SER A 363 -11.61 20.01 -56.76
N HIS A 364 -12.20 18.82 -56.91
CA HIS A 364 -11.65 17.55 -57.41
C HIS A 364 -11.10 16.46 -56.47
N LEU A 365 -11.57 15.24 -56.80
CA LEU A 365 -11.13 13.86 -56.53
C LEU A 365 -12.01 13.16 -55.47
N GLU A 366 -13.06 12.42 -55.86
CA GLU A 366 -13.05 11.06 -56.47
C GLU A 366 -12.21 10.09 -55.63
N ASP A 367 -12.84 9.18 -54.88
CA ASP A 367 -13.24 7.82 -55.30
C ASP A 367 -12.06 6.83 -55.26
N GLU A 368 -12.38 5.56 -55.00
CA GLU A 368 -11.48 4.39 -54.80
C GLU A 368 -10.88 4.21 -53.39
N ALA A 369 -10.78 3.00 -52.82
CA ALA A 369 -11.32 1.68 -53.13
C ALA A 369 -10.91 0.73 -51.98
N LEU A 370 -11.67 -0.37 -51.85
CA LEU A 370 -11.28 -1.70 -51.34
C LEU A 370 -10.91 -1.87 -49.85
#